data_AF-A0A2S2PPN9-F1
#
_entry.id   AF-A0A2S2PPN9-F1
#
_cell.length_a   1.000
_cell.length_b   1.000
_cell.length_c   1.000
_cell.angle_alpha   90.00
_cell.angle_beta   90.00
_cell.angle_gamma   90.00
#
_symmetry.space_group_name_H-M   'P 1'
#
loop_
_entity.id
_entity.type
_entity.pdbx_description
1 polymer ?
#
loop_
_entity_poly.entity_id
_entity_poly.type
_entity_poly.pdbx_seq_one_letter_code
_entity_poly.pdbx_strand_id
1 'polypeptide(L)'
;LISFTVTILAVLIIPAYSVVDYKDNCKYILMTYAGFRSQLLHDRDVHTNYIVTMANATLGVQLAAEAKIYSIYVTLRIIDPIDFTDEMKQKIIKNLASGYYSSLRKGLQYYASNTVEKYCGYICDNALDVAAINFTIIRDGPLELKNNAILGV
;
A
#
# COMPACT_ATOMS: atom_id res chain seq x y z
N LEU A 1 -12.10 45.58 -12.50
CA LEU A 1 -12.04 44.85 -11.21
C LEU A 1 -12.72 43.46 -11.35
N ILE A 2 -12.22 42.63 -12.28
CA ILE A 2 -12.72 41.26 -12.54
C ILE A 2 -11.50 40.36 -12.72
N SER A 3 -10.59 40.37 -11.74
CA SER A 3 -9.33 39.62 -11.83
C SER A 3 -8.92 38.97 -10.51
N PHE A 4 -9.83 38.90 -9.53
CA PHE A 4 -9.57 38.27 -8.23
C PHE A 4 -10.55 37.14 -7.89
N THR A 5 -11.63 36.97 -8.64
CA THR A 5 -12.64 35.91 -8.39
C THR A 5 -12.36 34.61 -9.14
N VAL A 6 -11.49 34.64 -10.17
CA VAL A 6 -11.17 33.43 -10.97
C VAL A 6 -10.09 32.57 -10.29
N THR A 7 -9.32 33.12 -9.35
CA THR A 7 -8.23 32.37 -8.67
C THR A 7 -8.73 31.46 -7.57
N ILE A 8 -9.87 31.78 -6.93
CA ILE A 8 -10.40 30.99 -5.80
C ILE A 8 -11.13 29.73 -6.30
N LEU A 9 -11.69 29.76 -7.52
CA LEU A 9 -12.40 28.60 -8.06
C LEU A 9 -11.44 27.47 -8.47
N ALA A 10 -10.21 27.77 -8.90
CA ALA A 10 -9.22 26.74 -9.26
C ALA A 10 -8.65 26.00 -8.04
N VAL A 11 -8.64 26.62 -6.86
CA VAL A 11 -8.18 25.98 -5.59
C VAL A 11 -9.30 25.14 -4.94
N LEU A 12 -10.56 25.42 -5.27
CA LEU A 12 -11.72 24.68 -4.74
C LEU A 12 -12.18 23.51 -5.65
N ILE A 13 -11.57 23.36 -6.83
CA ILE A 13 -11.72 22.19 -7.72
C ILE A 13 -10.44 21.34 -7.69
N ILE A 14 -9.73 21.31 -6.55
CA ILE A 14 -9.03 20.08 -6.16
C ILE A 14 -10.16 19.06 -6.01
N PRO A 15 -10.15 17.93 -6.72
CA PRO A 15 -11.33 17.09 -6.84
C PRO A 15 -11.83 16.72 -5.44
N ALA A 16 -12.93 17.36 -5.04
CA ALA A 16 -13.89 16.73 -4.17
C ALA A 16 -14.19 15.39 -4.84
N TYR A 17 -13.89 14.29 -4.16
CA TYR A 17 -14.14 12.92 -4.60
C TYR A 17 -13.21 12.35 -5.68
N SER A 18 -11.93 12.22 -5.35
CA SER A 18 -11.28 10.92 -5.51
C SER A 18 -11.01 10.39 -4.11
N VAL A 19 -11.96 9.63 -3.55
CA VAL A 19 -11.67 8.86 -2.32
C VAL A 19 -10.56 7.90 -2.70
N VAL A 20 -9.34 8.15 -2.22
CA VAL A 20 -8.21 7.26 -2.49
C VAL A 20 -8.53 5.93 -1.82
N ASP A 21 -8.71 4.89 -2.63
CA ASP A 21 -8.89 3.55 -2.11
C ASP A 21 -7.52 2.98 -1.71
N TYR A 22 -7.14 3.21 -0.45
CA TYR A 22 -5.87 2.74 0.10
C TYR A 22 -5.76 1.22 0.06
N LYS A 23 -6.89 0.51 0.22
CA LYS A 23 -6.93 -0.95 0.22
C LYS A 23 -6.68 -1.51 -1.18
N ASP A 24 -7.34 -0.97 -2.20
CA ASP A 24 -7.12 -1.39 -3.58
C ASP A 24 -5.74 -0.95 -4.10
N ASN A 25 -5.21 0.18 -3.63
CA ASN A 25 -3.83 0.55 -3.91
C ASN A 25 -2.84 -0.45 -3.27
N CYS A 26 -3.03 -0.82 -2.00
CA CYS A 26 -2.26 -1.87 -1.34
C CYS A 26 -2.33 -3.21 -2.10
N LYS A 27 -3.54 -3.64 -2.49
CA LYS A 27 -3.74 -4.89 -3.25
C LYS A 27 -3.03 -4.86 -4.59
N TYR A 28 -3.11 -3.75 -5.32
CA TYR A 28 -2.42 -3.63 -6.61
C TYR A 28 -0.90 -3.81 -6.46
N ILE A 29 -0.29 -3.17 -5.46
CA ILE A 29 1.15 -3.27 -5.24
C ILE A 29 1.54 -4.72 -4.93
N LEU A 30 0.78 -5.42 -4.07
CA LEU A 30 1.09 -6.79 -3.71
C LEU A 30 0.80 -7.79 -4.84
N MET A 31 -0.35 -7.67 -5.52
CA MET A 31 -0.77 -8.67 -6.50
C MET A 31 -0.22 -8.41 -7.89
N THR A 32 -0.25 -7.15 -8.35
CA THR A 32 0.15 -6.81 -9.72
C THR A 32 1.64 -6.54 -9.82
N TYR A 33 2.22 -5.81 -8.86
CA TYR A 33 3.64 -5.49 -8.91
C TYR A 33 4.53 -6.56 -8.26
N ALA A 34 4.20 -7.00 -7.05
CA ALA A 34 4.97 -8.05 -6.35
C ALA A 34 4.58 -9.47 -6.76
N GLY A 35 3.48 -9.66 -7.49
CA GLY A 35 3.06 -10.93 -8.08
C GLY A 35 2.43 -11.94 -7.11
N PHE A 36 2.03 -11.51 -5.91
CA PHE A 36 1.34 -12.39 -4.97
C PHE A 36 -0.05 -12.79 -5.49
N ARG A 37 -0.47 -14.02 -5.20
CA ARG A 37 -1.72 -14.60 -5.69
C ARG A 37 -2.85 -14.61 -4.67
N SER A 38 -2.60 -14.08 -3.48
CA SER A 38 -3.56 -14.12 -2.36
C SER A 38 -3.92 -15.56 -1.97
N GLN A 39 -2.91 -16.42 -1.99
CA GLN A 39 -3.04 -17.83 -1.69
C GLN A 39 -1.89 -18.23 -0.78
N LEU A 40 -2.20 -18.71 0.43
CA LEU A 40 -1.21 -18.95 1.47
C LEU A 40 -0.06 -19.85 1.00
N LEU A 41 -0.38 -21.04 0.50
CA LEU A 41 0.64 -22.02 0.11
C LEU A 41 1.47 -21.53 -1.08
N HIS A 42 0.82 -20.92 -2.08
CA HIS A 42 1.54 -20.38 -3.22
C HIS A 42 2.47 -19.24 -2.77
N ASP A 43 1.94 -18.25 -2.07
CA ASP A 43 2.69 -17.05 -1.73
C ASP A 43 3.80 -17.33 -0.70
N ARG A 44 3.60 -18.30 0.20
CA ARG A 44 4.56 -18.67 1.25
C ARG A 44 5.64 -19.63 0.76
N ASP A 45 5.24 -20.66 0.01
CA ASP A 45 6.10 -21.82 -0.27
C ASP A 45 6.60 -21.84 -1.72
N VAL A 46 5.86 -21.23 -2.66
CA VAL A 46 6.21 -21.21 -4.09
C VAL A 46 6.79 -19.84 -4.48
N HIS A 47 6.17 -18.74 -4.04
CA HIS A 47 6.55 -17.37 -4.37
C HIS A 47 7.59 -16.78 -3.41
N THR A 48 8.65 -17.54 -3.16
CA THR A 48 9.66 -17.20 -2.14
C THR A 48 10.57 -16.04 -2.55
N ASN A 49 10.60 -15.68 -3.84
CA ASN A 49 11.46 -14.63 -4.39
C ASN A 49 10.67 -13.54 -5.14
N TYR A 50 9.70 -12.93 -4.44
CA TYR A 50 8.92 -11.80 -4.95
C TYR A 50 9.79 -10.59 -5.35
N ILE A 51 11.01 -10.47 -4.82
CA ILE A 51 11.98 -9.41 -5.18
C ILE A 51 12.36 -9.51 -6.65
N VAL A 52 12.62 -10.72 -7.15
CA VAL A 52 12.92 -10.93 -8.58
C VAL A 52 11.70 -10.60 -9.45
N THR A 53 10.49 -10.91 -8.99
CA THR A 53 9.26 -10.52 -9.71
C THR A 53 9.13 -9.01 -9.84
N MET A 54 9.36 -8.26 -8.76
CA MET A 54 9.34 -6.79 -8.82
C MET A 54 10.43 -6.24 -9.74
N ALA A 55 11.65 -6.77 -9.67
CA ALA A 55 12.75 -6.35 -10.52
C ALA A 55 12.50 -6.58 -12.03
N ASN A 56 11.72 -7.60 -12.37
CA ASN A 56 11.37 -7.96 -13.74
C ASN A 56 10.02 -7.38 -14.21
N ALA A 57 9.31 -6.63 -13.36
CA ALA A 57 8.04 -6.05 -13.75
C ALA A 57 8.23 -5.05 -14.91
N THR A 58 7.22 -4.94 -15.78
CA THR A 58 7.27 -3.99 -16.89
C THR A 58 7.27 -2.55 -16.37
N LEU A 59 7.85 -1.62 -17.13
CA LEU A 59 7.90 -0.20 -16.77
C LEU A 59 6.50 0.37 -16.44
N GLY A 60 5.47 -0.03 -17.18
CA GLY A 60 4.09 0.39 -16.92
C GLY A 60 3.56 -0.07 -15.56
N VAL A 61 3.90 -1.29 -15.13
CA VAL A 61 3.52 -1.80 -13.81
C VAL A 61 4.27 -1.08 -12.70
N GLN A 62 5.56 -0.80 -12.90
CA GLN A 62 6.39 -0.04 -11.96
C GLN A 62 5.83 1.37 -11.73
N LEU A 63 5.59 2.13 -12.81
CA LEU A 63 5.04 3.50 -12.73
C LEU A 63 3.66 3.53 -12.06
N ALA A 64 2.80 2.56 -12.35
CA ALA A 64 1.49 2.45 -11.71
C ALA A 64 1.59 2.13 -10.21
N ALA A 65 2.53 1.26 -9.80
CA ALA A 65 2.78 0.98 -8.41
C ALA A 65 3.31 2.22 -7.67
N GLU A 66 4.24 2.97 -8.28
CA GLU A 66 4.74 4.23 -7.74
C GLU A 66 3.65 5.28 -7.58
N ALA A 67 2.77 5.45 -8.57
CA ALA A 67 1.65 6.38 -8.48
C ALA A 67 0.69 6.04 -7.34
N LYS A 68 0.46 4.74 -7.08
CA LYS A 68 -0.38 4.26 -5.98
C LYS A 68 0.27 4.49 -4.62
N ILE A 69 1.58 4.27 -4.51
CA ILE A 69 2.36 4.62 -3.30
C ILE A 69 2.31 6.13 -3.09
N TYR A 70 2.52 6.95 -4.12
CA TYR A 70 2.41 8.41 -4.02
C TYR A 70 1.03 8.82 -3.49
N SER A 71 -0.02 8.28 -4.09
CA SER A 71 -1.40 8.54 -3.69
C SER A 71 -1.67 8.19 -2.23
N ILE A 72 -1.16 7.06 -1.72
CA ILE A 72 -1.28 6.70 -0.30
C ILE A 72 -0.55 7.72 0.58
N TYR A 73 0.75 7.89 0.37
CA TYR A 73 1.63 8.55 1.34
C TYR A 73 1.50 10.07 1.35
N VAL A 74 1.27 10.68 0.19
CA VAL A 74 1.10 12.14 0.09
C VAL A 74 -0.31 12.55 0.53
N THR A 75 -1.35 11.79 0.16
CA THR A 75 -2.74 12.10 0.56
C THR A 75 -2.91 11.96 2.08
N LEU A 76 -2.30 10.94 2.69
CA LEU A 76 -2.28 10.77 4.14
C LEU A 76 -1.32 11.73 4.86
N ARG A 77 -0.59 12.59 4.13
CA ARG A 77 0.39 13.55 4.67
C ARG A 77 1.47 12.88 5.52
N ILE A 78 1.89 11.67 5.14
CA ILE A 78 2.96 10.91 5.80
C ILE A 78 4.33 11.35 5.28
N ILE A 79 4.38 11.74 4.00
CA ILE A 79 5.58 12.20 3.31
C ILE A 79 5.19 13.44 2.50
N ASP A 80 5.99 14.50 2.62
CA ASP A 80 5.84 15.67 1.77
C ASP A 80 6.22 15.34 0.32
N PRO A 81 5.55 15.91 -0.69
CA PRO A 81 5.84 15.62 -2.09
C PRO A 81 7.32 15.78 -2.49
N ILE A 82 8.03 16.70 -1.83
CA ILE A 82 9.46 16.97 -2.07
C ILE A 82 10.38 15.87 -1.55
N ASP A 83 9.94 15.14 -0.51
CA ASP A 83 10.72 14.07 0.12
C ASP A 83 10.40 12.68 -0.48
N PHE A 84 9.53 12.63 -1.49
CA PHE A 84 9.08 11.39 -2.13
C PHE A 84 10.06 10.91 -3.21
N THR A 85 11.28 10.60 -2.78
CA THR A 85 12.39 10.16 -3.64
C THR A 85 12.22 8.71 -4.12
N ASP A 86 12.95 8.33 -5.19
CA ASP A 86 12.90 6.97 -5.72
C ASP A 86 13.37 5.93 -4.70
N GLU A 87 14.39 6.24 -3.89
CA GLU A 87 14.84 5.39 -2.81
C GLU A 87 13.73 5.14 -1.78
N MET A 88 13.00 6.19 -1.40
CA MET A 88 11.87 6.11 -0.48
C MET A 88 10.75 5.22 -1.06
N LYS A 89 10.40 5.40 -2.34
CA LYS A 89 9.40 4.57 -3.03
C LYS A 89 9.78 3.09 -2.99
N GLN A 90 11.02 2.77 -3.37
CA GLN A 90 11.50 1.39 -3.42
C GLN A 90 11.53 0.77 -2.01
N LYS A 91 11.95 1.53 -1.00
CA LYS A 91 11.93 1.11 0.41
C LYS A 91 10.50 0.76 0.86
N ILE A 92 9.54 1.65 0.62
CA ILE A 92 8.13 1.44 0.99
C ILE A 92 7.58 0.18 0.34
N ILE A 93 7.78 0.00 -0.96
CA ILE A 93 7.25 -1.15 -1.68
C ILE A 93 7.85 -2.45 -1.14
N LYS A 94 9.17 -2.47 -0.92
CA LYS A 94 9.86 -3.62 -0.33
C LYS A 94 9.35 -3.92 1.07
N ASN A 95 9.11 -2.91 1.89
CA ASN A 95 8.58 -3.09 3.26
C ASN A 95 7.15 -3.63 3.24
N LEU A 96 6.30 -3.12 2.34
CA LEU A 96 4.93 -3.61 2.18
C LEU A 96 4.91 -5.09 1.78
N ALA A 97 5.71 -5.47 0.76
CA ALA A 97 5.82 -6.84 0.29
C ALA A 97 6.47 -7.78 1.32
N SER A 98 7.52 -7.31 2.00
CA SER A 98 8.16 -8.04 3.12
C SER A 98 7.19 -8.29 4.27
N GLY A 99 6.40 -7.27 4.64
CA GLY A 99 5.40 -7.36 5.71
C GLY A 99 4.31 -8.40 5.39
N TYR A 100 3.79 -8.38 4.16
CA TYR A 100 2.86 -9.40 3.68
C TYR A 100 3.48 -10.81 3.74
N TYR A 101 4.65 -10.99 3.14
CA TYR A 101 5.32 -12.29 3.08
C TYR A 101 5.65 -12.86 4.47
N SER A 102 6.00 -11.99 5.42
CA SER A 102 6.24 -12.38 6.82
C SER A 102 4.94 -12.80 7.50
N SER A 103 3.87 -12.06 7.24
CA SER A 103 2.53 -12.34 7.78
C SER A 103 2.01 -13.73 7.42
N LEU A 104 2.42 -14.30 6.27
CA LEU A 104 2.07 -15.67 5.85
C LEU A 104 2.51 -16.77 6.82
N ARG A 105 3.49 -16.51 7.70
CA ARG A 105 4.00 -17.46 8.70
C ARG A 105 3.48 -17.21 10.11
N LYS A 106 2.88 -16.05 10.35
CA LYS A 106 2.35 -15.66 11.66
C LYS A 106 0.86 -15.40 11.52
N GLY A 107 0.41 -14.17 11.28
CA GLY A 107 -1.02 -13.85 11.31
C GLY A 107 -1.87 -14.47 10.19
N LEU A 108 -1.34 -14.62 8.98
CA LEU A 108 -2.09 -15.12 7.82
C LEU A 108 -2.02 -16.65 7.66
N GLN A 109 -1.26 -17.35 8.50
CA GLN A 109 -1.07 -18.80 8.40
C GLN A 109 -2.37 -19.62 8.54
N TYR A 110 -3.43 -18.99 9.04
CA TYR A 110 -4.75 -19.60 9.27
C TYR A 110 -5.74 -19.39 8.12
N TYR A 111 -5.38 -18.64 7.08
CA TYR A 111 -6.26 -18.35 5.95
C TYR A 111 -5.70 -19.00 4.68
N ALA A 112 -6.45 -19.90 4.05
CA ALA A 112 -6.00 -20.57 2.83
C ALA A 112 -5.96 -19.63 1.60
N SER A 113 -6.88 -18.67 1.54
CA SER A 113 -7.04 -17.71 0.45
C SER A 113 -7.41 -16.33 0.96
N ASN A 114 -7.44 -15.35 0.05
CA ASN A 114 -7.73 -13.94 0.34
C ASN A 114 -6.71 -13.32 1.32
N THR A 115 -5.49 -13.86 1.37
CA THR A 115 -4.44 -13.44 2.31
C THR A 115 -3.99 -12.01 2.05
N VAL A 116 -3.92 -11.58 0.79
CA VAL A 116 -3.60 -10.18 0.42
C VAL A 116 -4.73 -9.26 0.89
N GLU A 117 -5.99 -9.63 0.64
CA GLU A 117 -7.16 -8.83 1.06
C GLU A 117 -7.20 -8.68 2.58
N LYS A 118 -6.89 -9.75 3.33
CA LYS A 118 -6.82 -9.69 4.79
C LYS A 118 -5.69 -8.81 5.29
N TYR A 119 -4.53 -8.87 4.67
CA TYR A 119 -3.39 -8.02 5.02
C TYR A 119 -3.66 -6.54 4.69
N CYS A 120 -4.14 -6.23 3.49
CA CYS A 120 -4.49 -4.87 3.11
C CYS A 120 -5.70 -4.34 3.92
N GLY A 121 -6.66 -5.21 4.26
CA GLY A 121 -7.75 -4.87 5.18
C GLY A 121 -7.24 -4.55 6.58
N TYR A 122 -6.29 -5.33 7.12
CA TYR A 122 -5.66 -5.00 8.40
C TYR A 122 -4.99 -3.62 8.40
N ILE A 123 -4.40 -3.20 7.27
CA ILE A 123 -3.79 -1.87 7.12
C ILE A 123 -4.87 -0.79 7.01
N CYS A 124 -5.93 -1.02 6.22
CA CYS A 124 -6.79 0.04 5.69
C CYS A 124 -8.23 0.05 6.22
N ASP A 125 -8.80 -1.07 6.67
CA ASP A 125 -10.19 -1.19 7.16
C ASP A 125 -10.31 -0.67 8.62
N ASN A 126 -9.64 0.43 8.93
CA ASN A 126 -9.66 1.09 10.24
C ASN A 126 -9.95 2.58 10.05
N ALA A 127 -10.03 3.32 11.16
CA ALA A 127 -10.05 4.78 11.13
C ALA A 127 -8.82 5.33 10.36
N LEU A 128 -9.00 6.48 9.70
CA LEU A 128 -8.01 7.04 8.77
C LEU A 128 -6.66 7.33 9.44
N ASP A 129 -6.69 7.74 10.71
CA ASP A 129 -5.50 7.96 11.54
C ASP A 129 -4.75 6.65 11.84
N VAL A 130 -5.47 5.55 12.10
CA VAL A 130 -4.88 4.22 12.25
C VAL A 130 -4.25 3.74 10.95
N ALA A 131 -4.92 3.94 9.81
CA ALA A 131 -4.34 3.64 8.50
C ALA A 131 -3.07 4.46 8.24
N ALA A 132 -3.06 5.75 8.58
CA ALA A 132 -1.87 6.60 8.47
C ALA A 132 -0.70 6.11 9.35
N ILE A 133 -0.98 5.67 10.58
CA ILE A 133 0.02 5.05 11.46
C ILE A 133 0.58 3.78 10.82
N ASN A 134 -0.28 2.89 10.32
CA ASN A 134 0.16 1.65 9.67
C ASN A 134 1.07 1.92 8.47
N PHE A 135 0.71 2.86 7.60
CA PHE A 135 1.55 3.24 6.46
C PHE A 135 2.84 3.93 6.88
N THR A 136 2.83 4.71 7.97
CA THR A 136 4.05 5.28 8.56
C THR A 136 5.00 4.17 9.04
N ILE A 137 4.48 3.13 9.71
CA ILE A 137 5.27 1.96 10.08
C ILE A 137 5.85 1.31 8.82
N ILE A 138 5.05 1.13 7.77
CA ILE A 138 5.50 0.53 6.49
C ILE A 138 6.61 1.35 5.82
N ARG A 139 6.59 2.68 5.92
CA ARG A 139 7.68 3.54 5.42
C ARG A 139 9.01 3.20 6.09
N ASP A 140 8.96 2.95 7.39
CA ASP A 140 10.16 2.79 8.21
C ASP A 140 10.64 1.33 8.25
N GLY A 141 9.73 0.36 8.22
CA GLY A 141 10.01 -1.08 8.20
C GLY A 141 8.81 -1.94 7.82
N PRO A 142 8.96 -3.27 7.70
CA PRO A 142 7.83 -4.14 7.35
C PRO A 142 6.81 -4.24 8.49
N LEU A 143 5.54 -3.96 8.20
CA LEU A 143 4.43 -4.21 9.12
C LEU A 143 3.99 -5.68 9.01
N GLU A 144 4.14 -6.44 10.10
CA GLU A 144 3.75 -7.86 10.13
C GLU A 144 2.46 -8.06 10.90
N LEU A 145 1.51 -8.81 10.31
CA LEU A 145 0.34 -9.32 11.00
C LEU A 145 0.78 -10.42 11.98
N LYS A 146 0.57 -10.22 13.27
CA LYS A 146 0.85 -11.21 14.33
C LYS A 146 -0.43 -11.94 14.75
N ASN A 147 -0.28 -13.16 15.26
CA ASN A 147 -1.41 -13.94 15.78
C ASN A 147 -2.19 -13.12 16.82
N ASN A 148 -3.52 -13.11 16.68
CA ASN A 148 -4.54 -12.37 17.45
C ASN A 148 -5.08 -11.07 16.84
N ALA A 149 -4.85 -10.76 15.57
CA ALA A 149 -5.69 -9.78 14.85
C ALA A 149 -7.07 -10.38 14.41
N ILE A 150 -7.63 -11.29 15.22
CA ILE A 150 -9.03 -11.69 15.07
C ILE A 150 -9.85 -10.61 15.76
N LEU A 151 -10.44 -9.74 14.94
CA LEU A 151 -11.70 -9.02 15.16
C LEU A 151 -11.77 -8.18 16.44
N GLY A 152 -11.23 -6.97 16.38
CA GLY A 152 -11.54 -5.91 17.33
C GLY A 152 -12.51 -4.88 16.72
N VAL A 153 -13.80 -5.20 16.85
CA VAL A 153 -15.01 -4.35 16.62
C VAL A 153 -15.36 -4.01 15.17
#